data_AF-A0A662QSC2-F1
#
_entry.id   AF-A0A662QSC2-F1
#
_cell.length_a   1.000
_cell.length_b   1.000
_cell.length_c   1.000
_cell.angle_alpha   90.00
_cell.angle_beta   90.00
_cell.angle_gamma   90.00
#
_symmetry.space_group_name_H-M   'P 1'
#
loop_
_entity.id
_entity.type
_entity.pdbx_description
1 polymer ?
#
loop_
_entity_poly.entity_id
_entity_poly.type
_entity_poly.pdbx_seq_one_letter_code
_entity_poly.pdbx_strand_id
1 'polypeptide(L)'
;MVLIAGAMLGPIYALFVEKIGGSLLDASIAGGIFAFTAGITTLLAGNMADKIKEKKQIMVFGYLLMALGFMLYTFVDSIGQLFLVQPKFDIY
;
A
#
# COMPACT_ATOMS: atom_id res chain seq x y z
N MET A 1 -16.27 3.08 -13.27
CA MET A 1 -14.95 3.74 -13.38
C MET A 1 -13.95 3.20 -12.38
N VAL A 2 -14.24 3.16 -11.07
CA VAL A 2 -13.31 2.61 -10.04
C VAL A 2 -12.91 1.15 -10.28
N LEU A 3 -13.85 0.28 -10.68
CA LEU A 3 -13.56 -1.14 -10.92
C LEU A 3 -12.59 -1.39 -12.09
N ILE A 4 -12.67 -0.58 -13.15
CA ILE A 4 -11.78 -0.69 -14.32
C ILE A 4 -10.38 -0.20 -13.95
N ALA A 5 -10.28 0.92 -13.22
CA ALA A 5 -9.00 1.41 -12.71
C ALA A 5 -8.32 0.39 -11.80
N GLY A 6 -9.08 -0.25 -10.90
CA GLY A 6 -8.56 -1.31 -10.04
C GLY A 6 -8.07 -2.53 -10.81
N ALA A 7 -8.79 -2.96 -11.85
CA ALA A 7 -8.39 -4.10 -12.67
C ALA A 7 -7.08 -3.86 -13.46
N MET A 8 -6.78 -2.60 -13.82
CA MET A 8 -5.54 -2.26 -14.51
C MET A 8 -4.31 -2.17 -13.59
N LEU A 9 -4.49 -2.03 -12.27
CA LEU A 9 -3.38 -1.95 -11.33
C LEU A 9 -2.55 -3.23 -11.31
N GLY A 10 -3.17 -4.41 -11.41
CA GLY A 10 -2.44 -5.69 -11.41
C GLY A 10 -1.38 -5.79 -12.52
N PRO A 11 -1.75 -5.64 -13.80
CA PRO A 11 -0.80 -5.65 -14.92
C PRO A 11 0.25 -4.54 -14.84
N ILE A 12 -0.14 -3.31 -14.45
CA ILE A 12 0.80 -2.18 -14.34
C ILE A 12 1.83 -2.44 -13.23
N TYR A 13 1.38 -2.98 -12.10
CA TYR A 13 2.24 -3.30 -10.97
C TYR A 13 3.24 -4.42 -11.31
N ALA A 14 2.79 -5.47 -12.03
CA ALA A 14 3.68 -6.53 -12.49
C ALA A 14 4.80 -5.99 -13.40
N LEU A 15 4.47 -5.09 -14.33
CA LEU A 15 5.47 -4.43 -15.19
C LEU A 15 6.43 -3.53 -14.40
N PHE A 16 5.95 -2.86 -13.35
CA PHE A 16 6.79 -2.06 -12.48
C PHE A 16 7.80 -2.92 -11.72
N VAL A 17 7.35 -4.04 -11.15
CA VAL A 17 8.23 -4.98 -10.43
C VAL A 17 9.28 -5.59 -11.37
N GLU A 18 8.90 -5.92 -12.60
CA GLU A 18 9.84 -6.40 -13.61
C GLU A 18 10.91 -5.36 -13.97
N LYS A 19 10.53 -4.08 -14.09
CA LYS A 19 11.46 -2.98 -14.39
C LYS A 19 12.53 -2.76 -13.32
N ILE A 20 12.21 -3.04 -12.05
CA ILE A 20 13.16 -2.93 -10.92
C ILE A 20 13.91 -4.25 -10.66
N GLY A 21 13.85 -5.20 -11.62
CA GLY A 21 14.60 -6.45 -11.61
C GLY A 21 13.90 -7.64 -10.95
N GLY A 22 12.61 -7.50 -10.61
CA GLY A 22 11.81 -8.54 -9.98
C GLY A 22 11.11 -9.49 -10.95
N SER A 23 10.52 -10.52 -10.38
CA SER A 23 9.74 -11.54 -11.09
C SER A 23 8.25 -11.44 -10.76
N LEU A 24 7.43 -12.21 -11.49
CA LEU A 24 6.01 -12.37 -11.18
C LEU A 24 5.79 -12.88 -9.74
N LEU A 25 6.70 -13.71 -9.23
CA LEU A 25 6.65 -14.20 -7.85
C LEU A 25 6.85 -13.04 -6.86
N ASP A 26 7.82 -12.16 -7.12
CA ASP A 26 8.07 -10.99 -6.27
C ASP A 26 6.87 -10.04 -6.25
N ALA A 27 6.24 -9.81 -7.42
CA ALA A 27 5.02 -9.02 -7.53
C ALA A 27 3.86 -9.63 -6.73
N SER A 28 3.73 -10.96 -6.76
CA SER A 28 2.68 -11.69 -6.03
C SER A 28 2.91 -11.65 -4.52
N ILE A 29 4.15 -11.84 -4.07
CA ILE A 29 4.53 -11.76 -2.65
C ILE A 29 4.30 -10.33 -2.14
N ALA A 30 4.73 -9.33 -2.91
CA ALA A 30 4.49 -7.92 -2.62
C ALA A 30 3.00 -7.60 -2.47
N GLY A 31 2.17 -8.06 -3.41
CA GLY A 31 0.71 -7.92 -3.32
C GLY A 31 0.10 -8.63 -2.10
N GLY A 32 0.64 -9.79 -1.72
CA GLY A 32 0.23 -10.51 -0.51
C GLY A 32 0.59 -9.75 0.77
N ILE A 33 1.81 -9.21 0.86
CA ILE A 33 2.26 -8.35 1.96
C ILE A 33 1.40 -7.10 2.07
N PHE A 34 1.07 -6.48 0.93
CA PHE A 34 0.15 -5.34 0.86
C PHE A 34 -1.22 -5.71 1.47
N ALA A 35 -1.86 -6.77 0.99
CA ALA A 35 -3.18 -7.18 1.46
C ALA A 35 -3.17 -7.56 2.96
N PHE A 36 -2.12 -8.23 3.42
CA PHE A 36 -1.96 -8.62 4.81
C PHE A 36 -1.79 -7.40 5.73
N THR A 37 -0.88 -6.49 5.37
CA THR A 37 -0.63 -5.25 6.12
C THR A 37 -1.88 -4.38 6.15
N ALA A 38 -2.52 -4.17 4.99
CA ALA A 38 -3.76 -3.40 4.89
C ALA A 38 -4.88 -4.00 5.76
N GLY A 39 -5.00 -5.33 5.78
CA GLY A 39 -5.95 -6.03 6.64
C GLY A 39 -5.72 -5.78 8.13
N ILE A 40 -4.48 -5.96 8.61
CA ILE A 40 -4.12 -5.70 10.01
C ILE A 40 -4.35 -4.24 10.36
N THR A 41 -3.84 -3.32 9.54
CA THR A 41 -3.97 -1.89 9.79
C THR A 41 -5.42 -1.45 9.83
N THR A 42 -6.27 -1.97 8.93
CA THR A 42 -7.71 -1.66 8.93
C THR A 42 -8.38 -2.12 10.23
N LEU A 43 -8.03 -3.30 10.74
CA LEU A 43 -8.55 -3.79 12.03
C LEU A 43 -8.10 -2.92 13.20
N LEU A 44 -6.82 -2.51 13.22
CA LEU A 44 -6.29 -1.64 14.27
C LEU A 44 -6.92 -0.24 14.22
N ALA A 45 -6.96 0.35 13.04
CA ALA A 45 -7.50 1.69 12.86
C ALA A 45 -9.02 1.74 13.05
N GLY A 46 -9.76 0.70 12.70
CA GLY A 46 -11.18 0.56 13.04
C GLY A 46 -11.41 0.59 14.56
N ASN A 47 -10.64 -0.21 15.30
CA ASN A 47 -10.69 -0.20 16.77
C ASN A 47 -10.29 1.15 17.39
N MET A 48 -9.34 1.87 16.79
CA MET A 48 -8.96 3.22 17.22
C MET A 48 -10.05 4.25 16.88
N ALA A 49 -10.69 4.13 15.72
CA ALA A 49 -11.75 5.01 15.26
C ALA A 49 -13.02 4.95 16.11
N ASP A 50 -13.33 3.78 16.67
CA ASP A 50 -14.46 3.63 17.59
C ASP A 50 -14.22 4.33 18.94
N LYS A 51 -12.95 4.57 19.32
CA LYS A 51 -12.58 5.23 20.58
C LYS A 51 -12.43 6.75 20.46
N ILE A 52 -12.21 7.26 19.25
CA ILE A 52 -11.95 8.69 19.00
C ILE A 52 -13.26 9.37 18.59
N LYS A 53 -13.65 10.42 19.34
CA LYS A 53 -14.86 11.21 19.04
C LYS A 53 -14.82 11.87 17.66
N GLU A 54 -13.65 12.35 17.23
CA GLU A 54 -13.46 13.13 16.01
C GLU A 54 -12.87 12.29 14.87
N LYS A 55 -13.75 11.59 14.14
CA LYS A 55 -13.37 10.71 13.00
C LYS A 55 -12.57 11.44 11.90
N LYS A 56 -12.71 12.77 11.81
CA LYS A 56 -12.01 13.60 10.82
C LYS A 56 -10.49 13.55 10.98
N GLN A 57 -9.97 13.48 12.21
CA GLN A 57 -8.51 13.47 12.44
C GLN A 57 -7.87 12.16 11.95
N ILE A 58 -8.57 11.03 12.13
CA ILE A 58 -8.11 9.72 11.66
C ILE A 58 -8.06 9.67 10.14
N MET A 59 -9.09 10.22 9.45
CA MET A 59 -9.09 10.29 8.00
C MET A 59 -7.94 11.15 7.46
N VAL A 60 -7.70 12.33 8.04
CA VAL A 60 -6.60 13.21 7.60
C VAL A 60 -5.25 12.52 7.81
N PHE A 61 -5.05 11.85 8.93
CA PHE A 61 -3.82 11.12 9.21
C PHE A 61 -3.61 9.96 8.23
N GLY A 62 -4.66 9.19 7.93
CA GLY A 62 -4.61 8.12 6.92
C GLY A 62 -4.23 8.65 5.54
N TYR A 63 -4.87 9.72 5.07
CA TYR A 63 -4.54 10.31 3.76
C TYR A 63 -3.11 10.88 3.69
N LEU A 64 -2.59 11.43 4.81
CA LEU A 64 -1.19 11.88 4.86
C LEU A 64 -0.21 10.71 4.78
N LEU A 65 -0.48 9.62 5.48
CA LEU A 65 0.31 8.39 5.40
C LEU A 65 0.30 7.80 3.99
N MET A 66 -0.87 7.74 3.36
CA MET A 66 -1.03 7.28 1.99
C MET A 66 -0.20 8.12 1.02
N ALA A 67 -0.28 9.46 1.12
CA ALA A 67 0.51 10.36 0.29
C ALA A 67 2.03 10.15 0.46
N LEU A 68 2.50 9.96 1.70
CA LEU A 68 3.90 9.66 1.99
C LEU A 68 4.32 8.29 1.43
N GLY A 69 3.46 7.27 1.53
CA GLY A 69 3.70 5.95 0.97
C GLY A 69 3.90 5.97 -0.54
N PHE A 70 2.97 6.60 -1.26
CA PHE A 70 3.08 6.74 -2.72
C PHE A 70 4.29 7.58 -3.14
N MET A 71 4.65 8.60 -2.36
CA MET A 71 5.86 9.40 -2.62
C MET A 71 7.14 8.57 -2.44
N LEU A 72 7.18 7.61 -1.53
CA LEU A 72 8.35 6.75 -1.34
C LEU A 72 8.53 5.71 -2.45
N TYR A 73 7.44 5.31 -3.11
CA TYR A 73 7.49 4.44 -4.29
C TYR A 73 8.29 5.05 -5.45
N THR A 74 8.42 6.37 -5.54
CA THR A 74 9.23 7.01 -6.60
C THR A 74 10.74 6.85 -6.41
N PHE A 75 11.18 6.39 -5.23
CA PHE A 75 12.59 6.17 -4.90
C PHE A 75 12.94 4.68 -4.83
N VAL A 76 12.04 3.80 -5.29
CA VAL A 76 12.27 2.35 -5.29
C VAL A 76 12.93 1.96 -6.61
N ASP A 77 14.22 1.65 -6.55
CA ASP A 77 15.05 1.23 -7.68
C ASP A 77 15.42 -0.26 -7.63
N SER A 78 15.01 -0.97 -6.56
CA SER A 78 15.31 -2.40 -6.38
C SER A 78 14.23 -3.14 -5.58
N ILE A 79 14.15 -4.46 -5.76
CA ILE A 79 13.23 -5.35 -5.02
C ILE A 79 13.41 -5.23 -3.50
N GLY A 80 14.65 -5.09 -3.03
CA GLY A 80 14.91 -4.94 -1.59
C GLY A 80 14.27 -3.69 -0.99
N GLN A 81 14.28 -2.58 -1.73
CA GLN A 81 13.61 -1.35 -1.33
C GLN A 81 12.09 -1.47 -1.42
N LEU A 82 11.57 -2.20 -2.42
CA LEU A 82 10.13 -2.48 -2.56
C LEU A 82 9.58 -3.15 -1.29
N PHE A 83 10.22 -4.23 -0.84
CA PHE A 83 9.78 -4.96 0.35
C PHE A 83 9.94 -4.16 1.67
N LEU A 84 10.78 -3.13 1.69
CA LEU A 84 10.95 -2.27 2.86
C LEU A 84 9.93 -1.12 2.93
N VAL A 85 9.50 -0.61 1.77
CA VAL A 85 8.54 0.50 1.69
C VAL A 85 7.11 0.01 1.85
N GLN A 86 6.78 -1.14 1.26
CA GLN A 86 5.41 -1.66 1.19
C GLN A 86 4.75 -1.88 2.57
N PRO A 87 5.36 -2.56 3.55
CA PRO A 87 4.73 -2.79 4.86
C PRO A 87 4.62 -1.52 5.72
N LYS A 88 5.40 -0.47 5.44
CA LYS A 88 5.53 0.69 6.35
C LYS A 88 4.47 1.76 6.13
N PHE A 89 3.85 1.78 4.96
CA PHE A 89 2.98 2.89 4.56
C PHE A 89 1.58 2.48 4.11
N ASP A 90 1.26 1.18 4.11
CA ASP A 90 -0.10 0.68 3.88
C ASP A 90 -0.99 0.96 5.11
N ILE A 91 -1.31 2.24 5.28
CA ILE A 91 -2.33 2.76 6.17
C ILE A 91 -3.39 3.44 5.31
N TYR A 92 -4.34 2.61 4.85
CA TYR A 92 -5.53 2.90 4.03
C TYR A 92 -5.31 3.16 2.53
#